data_AF-A0A850QEA2-F1
#
_entry.id   AF-A0A850QEA2-F1
#
_cell.length_a   1.000
_cell.length_b   1.000
_cell.length_c   1.000
_cell.angle_alpha   90.00
_cell.angle_beta   90.00
_cell.angle_gamma   90.00
#
_symmetry.space_group_name_H-M   'P 1'
#
loop_
_entity.id
_entity.type
_entity.pdbx_description
1 polymer ?
#
loop_
_entity_poly.entity_id
_entity_poly.type
_entity_poly.pdbx_seq_one_letter_code
_entity_poly.pdbx_strand_id
1 'polypeptide(L)'
;MLEADPETDWAQVDLAALRAHLVDMDRLVTGTQVEETVLPDGIRSFATGDADTIAALLRMVPAHAAELAKDPRWSVRATEREDGVELEVTSTDPATVARIQGLGFFGLMASQDHHRAHHLMIARGQNAHAH
;
A
#
# COMPACT_ATOMS: atom_id res chain seq x y z
N MET A 1 -7.00 15.71 16.54
CA MET A 1 -7.29 14.28 16.73
C MET A 1 -6.39 13.70 17.81
N LEU A 2 -5.06 13.82 17.70
CA LEU A 2 -4.14 13.55 18.84
C LEU A 2 -4.42 14.49 20.02
N GLU A 3 -4.37 15.80 19.79
CA GLU A 3 -4.70 16.85 20.80
C GLU A 3 -6.09 16.73 21.43
N ALA A 4 -7.03 16.09 20.72
CA ALA A 4 -8.42 15.96 21.15
C ALA A 4 -8.71 14.61 21.85
N ASP A 5 -7.74 13.69 21.84
CA ASP A 5 -7.85 12.36 22.42
C ASP A 5 -7.08 12.33 23.75
N PRO A 6 -7.77 12.30 24.89
CA PRO A 6 -7.14 12.36 26.21
C PRO A 6 -6.27 11.13 26.51
N GLU A 7 -6.43 10.04 25.77
CA GLU A 7 -5.64 8.80 25.92
C GLU A 7 -4.36 8.81 25.06
N THR A 8 -4.03 9.94 24.40
CA THR A 8 -2.80 10.06 23.61
C THR A 8 -1.57 9.97 24.52
N ASP A 9 -0.77 8.93 24.33
CA ASP A 9 0.58 8.85 24.91
C ASP A 9 1.54 9.74 24.13
N TRP A 10 1.74 10.96 24.62
CA TRP A 10 2.62 11.95 24.01
C TRP A 10 4.10 11.54 23.96
N ALA A 11 4.54 10.56 24.77
CA ALA A 11 5.90 10.05 24.72
C ALA A 11 6.15 9.12 23.51
N GLN A 12 5.08 8.62 22.88
CA GLN A 12 5.14 7.69 21.75
C GLN A 12 4.82 8.36 20.40
N VAL A 13 4.29 9.59 20.40
CA VAL A 13 3.92 10.29 19.17
C VAL A 13 5.15 10.49 18.27
N ASP A 14 5.05 10.05 17.01
CA ASP A 14 6.10 10.21 16.00
C ASP A 14 5.54 10.78 14.69
N LEU A 15 5.53 12.11 14.61
CA LEU A 15 5.12 12.82 13.39
C LEU A 15 6.22 12.80 12.31
N ALA A 16 7.47 12.50 12.66
CA ALA A 16 8.54 12.37 11.69
C ALA A 16 8.37 11.06 10.89
N ALA A 17 7.97 9.96 11.55
CA ALA A 17 7.58 8.72 10.89
C ALA A 17 6.37 8.92 9.97
N LEU A 18 5.34 9.66 10.41
CA LEU A 18 4.21 9.99 9.55
C LEU A 18 4.67 10.78 8.31
N ARG A 19 5.52 11.79 8.47
CA ARG A 19 6.08 12.53 7.34
C ARG A 19 6.84 11.60 6.39
N ALA A 20 7.68 10.70 6.92
CA ALA A 20 8.43 9.76 6.10
C ALA A 20 7.50 8.86 5.27
N HIS A 21 6.44 8.34 5.88
CA HIS A 21 5.41 7.57 5.18
C HIS A 21 4.73 8.38 4.06
N LEU A 22 4.40 9.66 4.29
CA LEU A 22 3.80 10.51 3.26
C LEU A 22 4.76 10.80 2.10
N VAL A 23 6.06 10.89 2.35
CA VAL A 23 7.08 11.00 1.29
C VAL A 23 7.16 9.69 0.49
N ASP A 24 7.06 8.54 1.15
CA ASP A 24 7.01 7.24 0.45
C ASP A 24 5.75 7.12 -0.41
N MET A 25 4.59 7.60 0.07
CA MET A 25 3.37 7.68 -0.72
C MET A 25 3.49 8.62 -1.93
N ASP A 26 4.13 9.78 -1.77
CA ASP A 26 4.38 10.70 -2.88
C ASP A 26 5.25 10.04 -3.95
N ARG A 27 6.34 9.37 -3.56
CA ARG A 27 7.20 8.62 -4.49
C ARG A 27 6.47 7.46 -5.15
N LEU A 28 5.68 6.70 -4.39
CA LEU A 28 4.87 5.60 -4.92
C LEU A 28 3.97 6.09 -6.05
N VAL A 29 3.37 7.28 -5.93
CA VAL A 29 2.44 7.80 -6.94
C VAL A 29 3.15 8.52 -8.08
N THR A 30 4.19 9.31 -7.79
CA THR A 30 4.79 10.23 -8.77
C THR A 30 6.04 9.67 -9.46
N GLY A 31 6.77 8.78 -8.78
CA GLY A 31 8.06 8.26 -9.26
C GLY A 31 8.02 6.82 -9.79
N THR A 32 6.92 6.10 -9.58
CA THR A 32 6.79 4.69 -9.98
C THR A 32 6.50 4.54 -11.47
N GLN A 33 7.22 3.63 -12.11
CA GLN A 33 6.93 3.09 -13.42
C GLN A 33 6.32 1.70 -13.24
N VAL A 34 5.21 1.43 -13.90
CA VAL A 34 4.47 0.17 -13.76
C VAL A 34 4.35 -0.53 -15.11
N GLU A 35 4.81 -1.77 -15.16
CA GLU A 35 4.47 -2.72 -16.22
C GLU A 35 3.31 -3.59 -15.73
N GLU A 36 2.11 -3.32 -16.25
CA GLU A 36 0.89 -4.04 -15.87
C GLU A 36 0.46 -5.04 -16.95
N THR A 37 0.23 -6.28 -16.54
CA THR A 37 -0.37 -7.33 -17.34
C THR A 37 -1.76 -7.64 -16.83
N VAL A 38 -2.77 -7.41 -17.67
CA VAL A 38 -4.15 -7.86 -17.38
C VAL A 38 -4.22 -9.37 -17.51
N LEU A 39 -4.74 -10.03 -16.48
CA LEU A 39 -4.99 -11.47 -16.43
C LEU A 39 -6.49 -11.74 -16.60
N PRO A 40 -6.89 -12.95 -17.02
CA PRO A 40 -8.31 -13.33 -17.09
C PRO A 40 -9.04 -13.21 -15.74
N ASP A 41 -8.32 -13.32 -14.63
CA ASP A 41 -8.82 -13.34 -13.26
C ASP A 41 -8.32 -12.17 -12.41
N GLY A 42 -7.68 -11.15 -13.01
CA GLY A 42 -7.18 -9.99 -12.28
C GLY A 42 -6.07 -9.24 -13.00
N ILE A 43 -5.03 -8.87 -12.25
CA ILE A 43 -3.83 -8.21 -12.80
C ILE A 43 -2.55 -8.77 -12.17
N ARG A 44 -1.45 -8.61 -12.89
CA ARG A 44 -0.08 -8.67 -12.35
C ARG A 44 0.67 -7.43 -12.77
N SER A 45 1.26 -6.74 -11.81
CA SER A 45 1.99 -5.48 -12.01
C SER A 45 3.40 -5.61 -11.51
N PHE A 46 4.37 -5.17 -12.30
CA PHE A 46 5.73 -4.96 -11.82
C PHE A 46 5.99 -3.45 -11.70
N ALA A 47 6.28 -2.99 -10.47
CA ALA A 47 6.51 -1.60 -10.14
C ALA A 47 8.01 -1.36 -9.88
N THR A 48 8.58 -0.36 -10.54
CA THR A 48 9.99 0.03 -10.45
C THR A 48 10.16 1.55 -10.50
N GLY A 49 11.38 2.07 -10.42
CA GLY A 49 11.69 3.48 -10.47
C GLY A 49 13.18 3.76 -10.26
N ASP A 50 13.52 4.98 -9.83
CA ASP A 50 14.86 5.25 -9.32
C ASP A 50 15.10 4.58 -7.95
N ALA A 51 16.31 4.69 -7.42
CA ALA A 51 16.70 4.03 -6.17
C ALA A 51 15.81 4.44 -4.97
N ASP A 52 15.39 5.70 -4.91
CA ASP A 52 14.53 6.22 -3.85
C ASP A 52 13.11 5.68 -3.97
N THR A 53 12.58 5.63 -5.19
CA THR A 53 11.27 5.03 -5.49
C THR A 53 11.28 3.52 -5.20
N ILE A 54 12.30 2.79 -5.62
CA ILE A 54 12.42 1.34 -5.33
C ILE A 54 12.42 1.12 -3.81
N ALA A 55 13.19 1.91 -3.06
CA ALA A 55 13.19 1.81 -1.61
C ALA A 55 11.80 2.08 -1.00
N ALA A 56 11.06 3.06 -1.52
CA ALA A 56 9.68 3.31 -1.11
C ALA A 56 8.75 2.14 -1.47
N LEU A 57 8.84 1.59 -2.68
CA LEU A 57 8.05 0.45 -3.14
C LEU A 57 8.25 -0.79 -2.25
N LEU A 58 9.49 -1.09 -1.87
CA LEU A 58 9.83 -2.19 -0.97
C LEU A 58 9.19 -2.06 0.42
N ARG A 59 8.95 -0.83 0.91
CA ARG A 59 8.23 -0.60 2.17
C ARG A 59 6.71 -0.60 1.97
N MET A 60 6.23 0.06 0.92
CA MET A 60 4.82 0.40 0.76
C MET A 60 4.00 -0.72 0.12
N VAL A 61 4.51 -1.41 -0.90
CA VAL A 61 3.74 -2.41 -1.64
C VAL A 61 3.42 -3.64 -0.78
N PRO A 62 4.37 -4.24 -0.02
CA PRO A 62 4.04 -5.35 0.87
C PRO A 62 3.05 -4.94 1.97
N ALA A 63 3.21 -3.74 2.53
CA ALA A 63 2.31 -3.18 3.53
C ALA A 63 0.87 -3.03 3.02
N HIS A 64 0.70 -2.43 1.83
CA HIS A 64 -0.63 -2.28 1.22
C HIS A 64 -1.20 -3.63 0.78
N ALA A 65 -0.36 -4.54 0.28
CA ALA A 65 -0.77 -5.88 -0.09
C ALA A 65 -1.34 -6.66 1.10
N ALA A 66 -0.68 -6.59 2.26
CA ALA A 66 -1.15 -7.21 3.50
C ALA A 66 -2.54 -6.72 3.92
N GLU A 67 -2.77 -5.42 3.79
CA GLU A 67 -4.04 -4.83 4.13
C GLU A 67 -5.11 -5.15 3.08
N LEU A 68 -4.79 -5.13 1.78
CA LEU A 68 -5.71 -5.54 0.72
C LEU A 68 -6.15 -6.99 0.94
N ALA A 69 -5.23 -7.86 1.37
CA ALA A 69 -5.50 -9.27 1.66
C ALA A 69 -6.50 -9.50 2.82
N LYS A 70 -6.86 -8.46 3.60
CA LYS A 70 -7.93 -8.56 4.62
C LYS A 70 -9.33 -8.65 4.00
N ASP A 71 -9.50 -8.23 2.75
CA ASP A 71 -10.75 -8.39 2.02
C ASP A 71 -10.79 -9.77 1.34
N PRO A 72 -11.72 -10.67 1.73
CA PRO A 72 -11.75 -12.04 1.21
C PRO A 72 -12.22 -12.13 -0.25
N ARG A 73 -12.61 -11.02 -0.89
CA ARG A 73 -13.09 -11.03 -2.29
C ARG A 73 -11.97 -11.28 -3.31
N TRP A 74 -10.72 -11.05 -2.94
CA TRP A 74 -9.57 -11.23 -3.82
C TRP A 74 -8.40 -11.91 -3.10
N SER A 75 -7.49 -12.48 -3.87
CA SER A 75 -6.17 -12.91 -3.41
C SER A 75 -5.15 -11.85 -3.79
N VAL A 76 -4.17 -11.63 -2.91
CA VAL A 76 -3.12 -10.62 -3.10
C VAL A 76 -1.77 -11.25 -2.81
N ARG A 77 -0.79 -11.02 -3.68
CA ARG A 77 0.59 -11.43 -3.49
C ARG A 77 1.52 -10.29 -3.88
N ALA A 78 2.39 -9.89 -2.96
CA ALA A 78 3.52 -9.02 -3.25
C ALA A 78 4.82 -9.85 -3.24
N THR A 79 5.68 -9.63 -4.23
CA THR A 79 6.98 -10.30 -4.33
C THR A 79 8.05 -9.24 -4.60
N GLU A 80 8.99 -9.09 -3.66
CA GLU A 80 10.14 -8.21 -3.83
C GLU A 80 11.11 -8.76 -4.89
N ARG A 81 11.66 -7.86 -5.70
CA ARG A 81 12.70 -8.13 -6.68
C ARG A 81 13.85 -7.15 -6.49
N GLU A 82 15.00 -7.44 -7.09
CA GLU A 82 16.21 -6.58 -6.96
C GLU A 82 15.96 -5.15 -7.44
N ASP A 83 15.10 -4.99 -8.44
CA ASP A 83 14.81 -3.75 -9.16
C ASP A 83 13.38 -3.23 -8.95
N GLY A 84 12.61 -3.78 -8.01
CA GLY A 84 11.23 -3.35 -7.80
C GLY A 84 10.38 -4.34 -7.00
N VAL A 85 9.06 -4.22 -7.17
CA VAL A 85 8.09 -5.11 -6.51
C VAL A 85 7.03 -5.55 -7.51
N GLU A 86 6.75 -6.86 -7.52
CA GLU A 86 5.62 -7.42 -8.25
C GLU A 86 4.41 -7.52 -7.34
N LEU A 87 3.26 -7.04 -7.81
CA LEU A 87 1.95 -7.17 -7.16
C LEU A 87 1.02 -7.97 -8.08
N GLU A 88 0.49 -9.07 -7.56
CA GLU A 88 -0.56 -9.85 -8.22
C GLU A 88 -1.83 -9.79 -7.37
N VAL A 89 -2.95 -9.44 -8.02
CA VAL A 89 -4.28 -9.41 -7.38
C VAL A 89 -5.26 -10.13 -8.29
N THR A 90 -5.93 -11.16 -7.75
CA THR A 90 -6.83 -12.03 -8.52
C THR A 90 -8.13 -12.31 -7.78
N SER A 91 -9.18 -12.69 -8.50
CA SER A 91 -10.45 -13.13 -7.93
C SER A 91 -11.13 -14.14 -8.85
N THR A 92 -11.97 -15.00 -8.28
CA THR A 92 -12.84 -15.92 -9.03
C THR A 92 -14.20 -15.29 -9.37
N ASP A 93 -14.55 -14.16 -8.75
CA ASP A 93 -15.81 -13.46 -9.00
C ASP A 93 -15.66 -12.45 -10.16
N PRO A 94 -16.39 -12.58 -11.28
CA PRO A 94 -16.23 -11.70 -12.44
C PRO A 94 -16.43 -10.22 -12.16
N ALA A 95 -17.32 -9.86 -11.21
CA ALA A 95 -17.51 -8.46 -10.84
C ALA A 95 -16.29 -7.91 -10.10
N THR A 96 -15.69 -8.72 -9.22
CA THR A 96 -14.44 -8.38 -8.52
C THR A 96 -13.26 -8.34 -9.49
N VAL A 97 -13.18 -9.23 -10.48
CA VAL A 97 -12.16 -9.18 -11.55
C VAL A 97 -12.22 -7.85 -12.29
N ALA A 98 -13.42 -7.45 -12.74
CA ALA A 98 -13.61 -6.16 -13.43
C ALA A 98 -13.22 -4.98 -12.53
N ARG A 99 -13.46 -5.08 -11.23
CA ARG A 99 -13.03 -4.07 -10.25
C ARG A 99 -11.50 -4.02 -10.10
N ILE A 100 -10.82 -5.16 -9.98
CA ILE A 100 -9.35 -5.23 -9.88
C ILE A 100 -8.72 -4.58 -11.11
N GLN A 101 -9.18 -4.98 -12.30
CA GLN A 101 -8.70 -4.44 -13.58
C GLN A 101 -9.00 -2.94 -13.72
N GLY A 102 -10.16 -2.47 -13.27
CA GLY A 102 -10.52 -1.06 -13.30
C GLY A 102 -9.73 -0.19 -12.32
N LEU A 103 -9.25 -0.77 -11.22
CA LEU A 103 -8.38 -0.09 -10.26
C LEU A 103 -6.93 -0.02 -10.78
N GLY A 104 -6.43 -1.11 -11.36
CA GLY A 104 -5.01 -1.24 -11.71
C GLY A 104 -4.10 -1.09 -10.48
N PHE A 105 -2.78 -1.05 -10.69
CA PHE A 105 -1.80 -0.91 -9.61
C PHE A 105 -2.06 0.30 -8.70
N PHE A 106 -2.15 1.50 -9.27
CA PHE A 106 -2.29 2.73 -8.47
C PHE A 106 -3.64 2.82 -7.76
N GLY A 107 -4.71 2.36 -8.41
CA GLY A 107 -6.01 2.28 -7.75
C GLY A 107 -5.96 1.32 -6.58
N LEU A 108 -5.37 0.13 -6.72
CA LEU A 108 -5.20 -0.84 -5.62
C LEU A 108 -4.35 -0.26 -4.47
N MET A 109 -3.28 0.47 -4.78
CA MET A 109 -2.47 1.16 -3.77
C MET A 109 -3.21 2.30 -3.05
N ALA A 110 -4.28 2.85 -3.64
CA ALA A 110 -5.12 3.89 -3.05
C ALA A 110 -6.48 3.39 -2.51
N SER A 111 -6.77 2.09 -2.64
CA SER A 111 -8.14 1.54 -2.51
C SER A 111 -8.67 1.39 -1.09
N GLN A 112 -7.88 1.66 -0.05
CA GLN A 112 -8.27 1.27 1.30
C GLN A 112 -8.73 2.43 2.18
N ASP A 113 -9.95 2.31 2.72
CA ASP A 113 -10.54 3.24 3.70
C ASP A 113 -9.70 3.40 4.98
N HIS A 114 -8.68 2.57 5.19
CA HIS A 114 -7.81 2.65 6.33
C HIS A 114 -6.76 3.77 6.21
N HIS A 115 -6.51 4.44 5.07
CA HIS A 115 -5.36 5.39 4.96
C HIS A 115 -5.35 6.42 6.11
N ARG A 116 -6.51 6.91 6.53
CA ARG A 116 -6.63 7.80 7.69
C ARG A 116 -6.31 7.11 9.03
N ALA A 117 -6.81 5.90 9.24
CA ALA A 117 -6.54 5.12 10.46
C ALA A 117 -5.06 4.70 10.52
N HIS A 118 -4.50 4.33 9.39
CA HIS A 118 -3.11 3.99 9.16
C HIS A 118 -2.19 5.17 9.46
N HIS A 119 -2.46 6.36 8.87
CA HIS A 119 -1.72 7.57 9.19
C HIS A 119 -1.80 7.91 10.69
N LEU A 120 -2.95 7.68 11.33
CA LEU A 120 -3.09 7.89 12.76
C LEU A 120 -2.27 6.89 13.58
N MET A 121 -2.24 5.61 13.21
CA MET A 121 -1.42 4.60 13.87
C MET A 121 0.06 4.97 13.81
N ILE A 122 0.56 5.36 12.64
CA ILE A 122 1.94 5.83 12.47
C ILE A 122 2.18 7.09 13.31
N ALA A 123 1.26 8.06 13.28
CA ALA A 123 1.38 9.28 14.09
C ALA A 123 1.43 9.01 15.60
N ARG A 124 0.79 7.93 16.05
CA ARG A 124 0.82 7.45 17.45
C ARG A 124 2.05 6.61 17.78
N GLY A 125 3.01 6.46 16.87
CA GLY A 125 4.21 5.64 17.04
C GLY A 125 3.94 4.13 16.96
N GLN A 126 2.77 3.72 16.50
CA GLN A 126 2.43 2.30 16.34
C GLN A 126 2.97 1.77 15.02
N ASN A 127 3.39 0.51 15.02
CA ASN A 127 3.73 -0.16 13.77
C ASN A 127 2.43 -0.53 13.03
N ALA A 128 2.01 0.33 12.11
CA ALA A 128 0.84 0.11 11.24
C ALA A 128 0.99 -1.08 10.28
N HIS A 129 2.17 -1.72 10.28
CA HIS A 129 2.56 -2.77 9.35
C HIS A 129 3.12 -4.02 10.04
N ALA A 130 3.06 -4.13 11.38
CA ALA A 130 3.48 -5.35 12.08
C ALA A 130 2.42 -6.45 11.92
N HIS A 131 2.88 -7.63 11.47
CA HIS A 131 2.10 -8.86 11.37
C HIS A 131 2.08 -9.64 12.69
#